data_AF-A0A1S9CPZ1-F1
#
_entry.id   AF-A0A1S9CPZ1-F1
#
_cell.length_a   1.000
_cell.length_b   1.000
_cell.length_c   1.000
_cell.angle_alpha   90.00
_cell.angle_beta   90.00
_cell.angle_gamma   90.00
#
_symmetry.space_group_name_H-M   'P 1'
#
loop_
_entity.id
_entity.type
_entity.pdbx_description
1 polymer ?
#
loop_
_entity_poly.entity_id
_entity_poly.type
_entity_poly.pdbx_seq_one_letter_code
_entity_poly.pdbx_strand_id
1 'polypeptide(L)'
;MDRIIDIFNKDLTASYPDLQLDKYVSIADKLLATNEDFIFIFDEWDYIFNKNLYAEKHNDFLEFLRNLLKGRSYVSLCYMTGILPIKKHSSTSALNMFEEYTLLDDGIFEEFFGFTEPEVRSLCQKNNMDYNELEYWYNGYKTESGLKIFNPKSVNTAIIKKKCKSYWVNTGGMNEILEYLEIDPTNVRDDMIRMINDEELDILIVEEFRAGQGVPTTKEEIYSAMITLGFLTYSDGLLSIPNKELRQEFEKALKDKCFGKTAEIFKTSKIMLNATYFVS
;
A
#
# COMPACT_ATOMS: atom_id res chain seq x y z
N MET A 1 5.75 23.51 2.16
CA MET A 1 7.04 23.45 1.45
C MET A 1 8.12 24.25 2.17
N ASP A 2 7.83 25.49 2.56
CA ASP A 2 8.81 26.42 3.16
C ASP A 2 9.62 25.83 4.32
N ARG A 3 8.98 25.12 5.25
CA ARG A 3 9.69 24.46 6.36
C ARG A 3 10.77 23.47 5.90
N ILE A 4 10.48 22.63 4.90
CA ILE A 4 11.45 21.66 4.37
C ILE A 4 12.61 22.42 3.73
N ILE A 5 12.29 23.45 2.94
CA ILE A 5 13.27 24.26 2.24
C ILE A 5 14.19 24.99 3.24
N ASP A 6 13.63 25.55 4.31
CA ASP A 6 14.36 26.26 5.36
C ASP A 6 15.32 25.34 6.13
N ILE A 7 14.87 24.13 6.47
CA ILE A 7 15.72 23.13 7.14
C ILE A 7 16.86 22.73 6.22
N PHE A 8 16.55 22.40 4.96
CA PHE A 8 17.55 22.00 3.97
C PHE A 8 18.59 23.09 3.73
N ASN A 9 18.15 24.35 3.63
CA ASN A 9 19.04 25.50 3.48
C ASN A 9 19.98 25.66 4.68
N LYS A 10 19.45 25.52 5.92
CA LYS A 10 20.28 25.62 7.12
C LYS A 10 21.34 24.52 7.17
N ASP A 11 20.94 23.28 6.90
CA ASP A 11 21.84 22.13 6.94
C ASP A 11 22.92 22.22 5.85
N LEU A 12 22.54 22.67 4.65
CA LEU A 12 23.47 22.84 3.54
C LEU A 12 24.47 23.97 3.82
N THR A 13 24.02 25.14 4.30
CA THR A 13 24.93 26.23 4.67
C THR A 13 25.85 25.86 5.83
N ALA A 14 25.37 25.06 6.79
CA ALA A 14 26.21 24.57 7.87
C ALA A 14 27.27 23.55 7.40
N SER A 15 26.94 22.74 6.40
CA SER A 15 27.84 21.71 5.85
C SER A 15 28.87 22.30 4.88
N TYR A 16 28.54 23.40 4.21
CA TYR A 16 29.42 24.08 3.24
C TYR A 16 29.64 25.56 3.59
N PRO A 17 30.29 25.86 4.74
CA PRO A 17 30.43 27.23 5.24
C PRO A 17 31.26 28.15 4.32
N ASP A 18 32.15 27.57 3.51
CA ASP A 18 33.01 28.30 2.58
C ASP A 18 32.29 28.68 1.27
N LEU A 19 31.13 28.08 0.99
CA LEU A 19 30.33 28.39 -0.18
C LEU A 19 29.31 29.48 0.15
N GLN A 20 29.27 30.53 -0.69
CA GLN A 20 28.27 31.60 -0.57
C GLN A 20 26.93 31.15 -1.16
N LEU A 21 26.29 30.16 -0.53
CA LEU A 21 25.06 29.52 -1.01
C LEU A 21 23.85 30.45 -1.05
N ASP A 22 23.87 31.55 -0.28
CA ASP A 22 22.80 32.55 -0.25
C ASP A 22 22.59 33.28 -1.58
N LYS A 23 23.57 33.18 -2.51
CA LYS A 23 23.46 33.73 -3.87
C LYS A 23 22.50 32.94 -4.76
N TYR A 24 22.20 31.69 -4.40
CA TYR A 24 21.34 30.82 -5.18
C TYR A 24 19.94 30.76 -4.56
N VAL A 25 18.92 30.87 -5.42
CA VAL A 25 17.52 30.90 -4.97
C VAL A 25 16.99 29.50 -4.71
N SER A 26 17.26 28.55 -5.63
CA SER A 26 16.74 27.18 -5.51
C SER A 26 17.71 26.25 -4.80
N ILE A 27 17.18 25.23 -4.11
CA ILE A 27 18.00 24.16 -3.50
C ILE A 27 18.82 23.43 -4.55
N ALA A 28 18.25 23.19 -5.72
CA ALA A 28 18.93 22.50 -6.81
C ALA A 28 20.20 23.25 -7.25
N ASP A 29 20.13 24.58 -7.38
CA ASP A 29 21.30 25.39 -7.74
C ASP A 29 22.34 25.42 -6.63
N LYS A 30 21.91 25.43 -5.36
CA LYS A 30 22.82 25.34 -4.20
C LYS A 30 23.57 24.01 -4.18
N LEU A 31 22.86 22.90 -4.36
CA LEU A 31 23.45 21.55 -4.43
C LEU A 31 24.43 21.46 -5.60
N LEU A 32 24.07 21.98 -6.77
CA LEU A 32 24.97 22.01 -7.92
C LEU A 32 26.25 22.81 -7.64
N ALA A 33 26.15 23.92 -6.89
CA ALA A 33 27.29 24.75 -6.54
C ALA A 33 28.29 24.07 -5.57
N THR A 34 27.86 23.01 -4.87
CA THR A 34 28.77 22.21 -4.03
C THR A 34 29.78 21.43 -4.87
N ASN A 35 29.44 21.12 -6.13
CA ASN A 35 30.21 20.22 -7.00
C ASN A 35 30.44 18.83 -6.36
N GLU A 36 29.50 18.39 -5.53
CA GLU A 36 29.44 17.05 -4.94
C GLU A 36 28.26 16.24 -5.48
N ASP A 37 28.34 14.94 -5.24
CA ASP A 37 27.32 13.96 -5.57
C ASP A 37 26.52 13.58 -4.31
N PHE A 38 25.20 13.45 -4.46
CA PHE A 38 24.28 13.21 -3.36
C PHE A 38 23.42 11.97 -3.59
N ILE A 39 23.16 11.26 -2.49
CA ILE A 39 22.17 10.19 -2.41
C ILE A 39 20.94 10.74 -1.70
N PHE A 40 19.78 10.61 -2.32
CA PHE A 40 18.50 11.04 -1.76
C PHE A 40 17.70 9.83 -1.31
N ILE A 41 17.25 9.84 -0.06
CA ILE A 41 16.37 8.81 0.50
C ILE A 41 15.10 9.50 0.99
N PHE A 42 13.97 9.14 0.40
CA PHE A 42 12.66 9.60 0.84
C PHE A 42 11.89 8.41 1.40
N ASP A 43 11.71 8.41 2.72
CA ASP A 43 10.87 7.42 3.37
C ASP A 43 9.42 7.91 3.41
N GLU A 44 8.47 7.06 3.02
CA GLU A 44 7.03 7.36 2.95
C GLU A 44 6.72 8.67 2.19
N TRP A 45 7.30 8.82 1.00
CA TRP A 45 7.20 10.06 0.21
C TRP A 45 5.75 10.44 -0.13
N ASP A 46 4.89 9.42 -0.26
CA ASP A 46 3.51 9.52 -0.68
C ASP A 46 2.54 9.81 0.49
N TYR A 47 3.04 9.95 1.72
CA TYR A 47 2.22 10.13 2.93
C TYR A 47 1.19 11.26 2.81
N ILE A 48 1.58 12.38 2.19
CA ILE A 48 0.67 13.53 1.99
C ILE A 48 -0.48 13.21 1.02
N PHE A 49 -0.27 12.30 0.08
CA PHE A 49 -1.28 11.86 -0.88
C PHE A 49 -2.18 10.81 -0.24
N ASN A 50 -1.59 9.80 0.40
CA ASN A 50 -2.30 8.75 1.11
C ASN A 50 -3.21 9.30 2.23
N LYS A 51 -2.81 10.40 2.90
CA LYS A 51 -3.65 11.09 3.89
C LYS A 51 -4.46 12.26 3.35
N ASN A 52 -4.41 12.48 2.04
CA ASN A 52 -5.03 13.61 1.37
C ASN A 52 -4.77 14.97 2.07
N LEU A 53 -3.56 15.12 2.62
CA LEU A 53 -3.13 16.33 3.32
C LEU A 53 -2.67 17.35 2.29
N TYR A 54 -3.13 18.59 2.44
CA TYR A 54 -2.76 19.70 1.55
C TYR A 54 -3.01 19.36 0.07
N ALA A 55 -4.19 18.85 -0.26
CA ALA A 55 -4.54 18.38 -1.61
C ALA A 55 -4.23 19.43 -2.70
N GLU A 56 -4.45 20.71 -2.40
CA GLU A 56 -4.14 21.84 -3.27
C GLU A 56 -2.63 22.05 -3.53
N LYS A 57 -1.77 21.41 -2.73
CA LYS A 57 -0.30 21.47 -2.79
C LYS A 57 0.36 20.21 -3.32
N HIS A 58 -0.40 19.17 -3.64
CA HIS A 58 0.12 17.92 -4.20
C HIS A 58 0.94 18.15 -5.48
N ASN A 59 0.44 18.97 -6.40
CA ASN A 59 1.17 19.31 -7.62
C ASN A 59 2.43 20.14 -7.35
N ASP A 60 2.38 21.08 -6.39
CA ASP A 60 3.53 21.88 -5.98
C ASP A 60 4.65 20.98 -5.42
N PHE A 61 4.28 19.93 -4.67
CA PHE A 61 5.23 18.96 -4.12
C PHE A 61 5.87 18.07 -5.19
N LEU A 62 5.07 17.54 -6.14
CA LEU A 62 5.61 16.77 -7.27
C LEU A 62 6.57 17.60 -8.13
N GLU A 63 6.23 18.88 -8.36
CA GLU A 63 7.09 19.80 -9.11
C GLU A 63 8.38 20.14 -8.34
N PHE A 64 8.31 20.26 -7.01
CA PHE A 64 9.49 20.39 -6.17
C PHE A 64 10.43 19.20 -6.31
N LEU A 65 9.92 17.96 -6.19
CA LEU A 65 10.73 16.75 -6.36
C LEU A 65 11.34 16.68 -7.75
N ARG A 66 10.57 17.04 -8.79
CA ARG A 66 11.07 17.09 -10.16
C ARG A 66 12.24 18.07 -10.28
N ASN A 67 12.09 19.29 -9.77
CA ASN A 67 13.12 20.31 -9.85
C ASN A 67 14.37 19.93 -9.06
N LEU A 68 14.20 19.19 -7.96
CA LEU A 68 15.29 18.70 -7.12
C LEU A 68 16.05 17.52 -7.74
N LEU A 69 15.41 16.67 -8.54
CA LEU A 69 15.98 15.37 -8.92
C LEU A 69 16.18 15.19 -10.42
N LYS A 70 15.23 15.63 -11.26
CA LYS A 70 15.17 15.26 -12.68
C LYS A 70 16.32 15.88 -13.47
N GLY A 71 17.17 15.04 -14.05
CA GLY A 71 18.28 15.46 -14.92
C GLY A 71 19.36 16.27 -14.20
N ARG A 72 19.45 16.15 -12.87
CA ARG A 72 20.42 16.86 -12.05
C ARG A 72 21.70 16.03 -11.90
N SER A 73 22.84 16.59 -12.29
CA SER A 73 24.13 15.87 -12.30
C SER A 73 24.63 15.48 -10.91
N TYR A 74 24.21 16.22 -9.87
CA TYR A 74 24.55 15.93 -8.48
C TYR A 74 23.79 14.73 -7.90
N VAL A 75 22.81 14.15 -8.61
CA VAL A 75 22.03 13.01 -8.10
C VAL A 75 22.75 11.72 -8.48
N SER A 76 23.45 11.13 -7.50
CA SER A 76 24.05 9.80 -7.67
C SER A 76 23.00 8.68 -7.57
N LEU A 77 22.05 8.84 -6.65
CA LEU A 77 20.97 7.89 -6.43
C LEU A 77 19.79 8.60 -5.78
N CYS A 78 18.58 8.21 -6.16
CA CYS A 78 17.38 8.55 -5.41
C CYS A 78 16.59 7.27 -5.14
N TYR A 79 16.34 6.99 -3.86
CA TYR A 79 15.54 5.88 -3.38
C TYR A 79 14.32 6.42 -2.65
N MET A 80 13.13 5.91 -2.99
CA MET A 80 11.86 6.37 -2.44
C MET A 80 11.03 5.17 -2.02
N THR A 81 10.46 5.21 -0.81
CA THR A 81 9.49 4.23 -0.32
C THR A 81 8.13 4.89 -0.19
N GLY A 82 7.07 4.13 -0.44
CA GLY A 82 5.70 4.61 -0.32
C GLY A 82 4.69 3.50 -0.58
N ILE A 83 3.42 3.78 -0.32
CA ILE A 83 2.31 2.85 -0.59
C ILE A 83 1.79 3.04 -2.01
N LEU A 84 1.63 4.30 -2.43
CA LEU A 84 1.07 4.70 -3.71
C LEU A 84 2.17 4.91 -4.75
N PRO A 85 2.10 4.25 -5.92
CA PRO A 85 2.99 4.55 -7.05
C PRO A 85 2.79 5.97 -7.58
N ILE A 86 3.75 6.46 -8.36
CA ILE A 86 3.74 7.82 -8.88
C ILE A 86 2.71 7.93 -10.02
N LYS A 87 1.96 9.03 -10.08
CA LYS A 87 1.00 9.28 -11.16
C LYS A 87 1.69 9.41 -12.53
N LYS A 88 1.32 8.57 -13.49
CA LYS A 88 1.90 8.53 -14.85
C LYS A 88 1.24 9.50 -15.87
N HIS A 89 -0.03 9.91 -15.66
CA HIS A 89 -0.84 10.60 -16.68
C HIS A 89 -1.49 11.92 -16.21
N SER A 90 -0.72 12.85 -15.66
CA SER A 90 -1.10 14.27 -15.62
C SER A 90 -0.31 15.05 -16.68
N SER A 91 -0.75 16.26 -17.02
CA SER A 91 -0.02 17.24 -17.85
C SER A 91 1.41 17.49 -17.36
N THR A 92 1.70 17.07 -16.14
CA THR A 92 3.00 16.89 -15.51
C THR A 92 3.40 15.40 -15.52
N SER A 93 4.08 14.94 -16.59
CA SER A 93 4.90 13.71 -16.58
C SER A 93 6.13 13.86 -15.66
N ALA A 94 5.93 14.47 -14.49
CA ALA A 94 6.95 15.18 -13.73
C ALA A 94 8.04 14.22 -13.26
N LEU A 95 7.67 13.04 -12.77
CA LEU A 95 8.56 12.09 -12.13
C LEU A 95 8.69 10.76 -12.89
N ASN A 96 8.52 10.78 -14.22
CA ASN A 96 8.71 9.59 -15.07
C ASN A 96 10.16 9.07 -15.18
N MET A 97 11.06 9.52 -14.30
CA MET A 97 12.45 9.08 -14.24
C MET A 97 12.69 7.95 -13.24
N PHE A 98 11.68 7.58 -12.46
CA PHE A 98 11.77 6.48 -11.51
C PHE A 98 11.37 5.16 -12.16
N GLU A 99 12.14 4.13 -11.87
CA GLU A 99 11.70 2.75 -11.99
C GLU A 99 10.86 2.42 -10.75
N GLU A 100 9.64 1.94 -10.96
CA GLU A 100 8.72 1.57 -9.88
C GLU A 100 8.77 0.06 -9.68
N TYR A 101 8.80 -0.37 -8.42
CA TYR A 101 8.73 -1.77 -8.05
C TYR A 101 7.57 -1.92 -7.07
N THR A 102 6.52 -2.61 -7.50
CA THR A 102 5.29 -2.76 -6.71
C THR A 102 4.95 -4.23 -6.53
N LEU A 103 4.05 -4.54 -5.60
CA LEU A 103 3.65 -5.94 -5.38
C LEU A 103 3.04 -6.60 -6.63
N LEU A 104 2.43 -5.81 -7.52
CA LEU A 104 1.74 -6.30 -8.72
C LEU A 104 2.62 -6.28 -9.98
N ASP A 105 3.66 -5.46 -10.00
CA ASP A 105 4.53 -5.21 -11.16
C ASP A 105 5.97 -5.10 -10.65
N ASP A 106 6.55 -6.26 -10.33
CA ASP A 106 7.94 -6.41 -9.90
C ASP A 106 8.35 -7.88 -10.06
N GLY A 107 9.45 -8.15 -10.77
CA GLY A 107 10.06 -9.47 -10.86
C GLY A 107 11.45 -9.56 -10.21
N ILE A 108 11.89 -8.49 -9.54
CA ILE A 108 13.24 -8.33 -8.98
C ILE A 108 13.21 -8.36 -7.45
N PHE A 109 12.29 -7.63 -6.81
CA PHE A 109 12.25 -7.48 -5.35
C PHE A 109 11.06 -8.16 -4.66
N GLU A 110 10.33 -9.02 -5.38
CA GLU A 110 9.14 -9.73 -4.91
C GLU A 110 9.29 -10.37 -3.52
N GLU A 111 10.43 -11.05 -3.29
CA GLU A 111 10.70 -11.76 -2.05
C GLU A 111 10.91 -10.83 -0.84
N PHE A 112 11.13 -9.54 -1.06
CA PHE A 112 11.40 -8.56 0.00
C PHE A 112 10.17 -7.76 0.44
N PHE A 113 9.01 -7.91 -0.23
CA PHE A 113 7.76 -7.26 0.21
C PHE A 113 7.18 -7.85 1.50
N GLY A 114 7.62 -9.04 1.90
CA GLY A 114 7.26 -9.61 3.19
C GLY A 114 8.01 -10.90 3.48
N PHE A 115 7.43 -11.77 4.31
CA PHE A 115 8.05 -13.09 4.54
C PHE A 115 7.59 -14.08 3.48
N THR A 116 8.55 -14.84 2.97
CA THR A 116 8.31 -15.97 2.08
C THR A 116 7.89 -17.21 2.87
N GLU A 117 7.24 -18.17 2.22
CA GLU A 117 6.88 -19.45 2.85
C GLU A 117 8.07 -20.17 3.52
N PRO A 118 9.26 -20.31 2.90
CA PRO A 118 10.43 -20.91 3.54
C PRO A 118 10.87 -20.19 4.83
N GLU A 119 10.84 -18.86 4.85
CA GLU A 119 11.19 -18.07 6.03
C GLU A 119 10.19 -18.30 7.16
N VAL A 120 8.89 -18.29 6.84
CA VAL A 120 7.83 -18.57 7.81
C VAL A 120 7.94 -19.98 8.38
N ARG A 121 8.19 -20.99 7.54
CA ARG A 121 8.42 -22.37 7.99
C ARG A 121 9.61 -22.44 8.96
N SER A 122 10.72 -21.79 8.61
CA SER A 122 11.92 -21.70 9.47
C SER A 122 11.62 -21.02 10.80
N LEU A 123 10.86 -19.92 10.77
CA LEU A 123 10.42 -19.21 11.98
C LEU A 123 9.54 -20.10 12.86
N CYS A 124 8.56 -20.80 12.30
CA CYS A 124 7.69 -21.72 13.03
C CYS A 124 8.46 -22.85 13.71
N GLN A 125 9.42 -23.48 12.99
CA GLN A 125 10.27 -24.53 13.53
C GLN A 125 11.11 -24.05 14.72
N LYS A 126 11.78 -22.90 14.59
CA LYS A 126 12.59 -22.30 15.67
C LYS A 126 11.77 -21.92 16.90
N ASN A 127 10.46 -21.73 16.71
CA ASN A 127 9.57 -21.16 17.72
C ASN A 127 8.51 -22.14 18.25
N ASN A 128 8.53 -23.40 17.81
CA ASN A 128 7.52 -24.42 18.11
C ASN A 128 6.08 -23.94 17.86
N MET A 129 5.84 -23.30 16.71
CA MET A 129 4.49 -22.94 16.27
C MET A 129 4.02 -23.79 15.10
N ASP A 130 2.71 -23.96 14.96
CA ASP A 130 2.12 -24.64 13.81
C ASP A 130 2.17 -23.72 12.58
N TYR A 131 2.87 -24.19 11.53
CA TYR A 131 2.92 -23.50 10.26
C TYR A 131 1.54 -23.40 9.61
N ASN A 132 0.71 -24.45 9.66
CA ASN A 132 -0.58 -24.46 8.97
C ASN A 132 -1.54 -23.43 9.58
N GLU A 133 -1.51 -23.29 10.91
CA GLU A 133 -2.26 -22.23 11.59
C GLU A 133 -1.76 -20.85 11.15
N LEU A 134 -0.45 -20.61 11.14
CA LEU A 134 0.14 -19.33 10.75
C LEU A 134 -0.15 -19.00 9.28
N GLU A 135 -0.04 -19.97 8.38
CA GLU A 135 -0.41 -19.88 6.97
C GLU A 135 -1.86 -19.44 6.81
N TYR A 136 -2.78 -20.14 7.46
CA TYR A 136 -4.21 -19.81 7.39
C TYR A 136 -4.52 -18.39 7.89
N TRP A 137 -3.76 -17.90 8.87
CA TRP A 137 -3.97 -16.56 9.41
C TRP A 137 -3.34 -15.44 8.56
N TYR A 138 -2.13 -15.64 8.03
CA TYR A 138 -1.28 -14.53 7.56
C TYR A 138 -0.73 -14.68 6.14
N ASN A 139 -0.89 -15.85 5.49
CA ASN A 139 -0.58 -16.03 4.08
C ASN A 139 -1.72 -15.48 3.23
N GLY A 140 -1.40 -14.80 2.14
CA GLY A 140 -2.47 -14.35 1.26
C GLY A 140 -2.10 -13.41 0.15
N TYR A 141 -0.93 -12.76 0.20
CA TYR A 141 -0.51 -11.90 -0.90
C TYR A 141 0.23 -12.73 -1.92
N LYS A 142 -0.13 -12.56 -3.19
CA LYS A 142 0.56 -13.16 -4.33
C LYS A 142 1.25 -12.03 -5.11
N THR A 143 2.51 -12.24 -5.47
CA THR A 143 3.25 -11.33 -6.36
C THR A 143 2.98 -11.68 -7.82
N GLU A 144 3.58 -10.94 -8.76
CA GLU A 144 3.47 -11.18 -10.20
C GLU A 144 3.86 -12.63 -10.57
N SER A 145 4.96 -13.14 -10.00
CA SER A 145 5.42 -14.52 -10.22
C SER A 145 4.58 -15.60 -9.52
N GLY A 146 3.57 -15.20 -8.73
CA GLY A 146 2.79 -16.09 -7.90
C GLY A 146 3.46 -16.45 -6.57
N LEU A 147 4.55 -15.78 -6.19
CA LEU A 147 5.19 -15.96 -4.90
C LEU A 147 4.23 -15.57 -3.78
N LYS A 148 4.11 -16.45 -2.78
CA LYS A 148 3.27 -16.22 -1.61
C LYS A 148 4.02 -15.42 -0.55
N ILE A 149 3.48 -14.24 -0.24
CA ILE A 149 4.04 -13.30 0.72
C ILE A 149 3.12 -13.18 1.94
N PHE A 150 3.75 -13.23 3.11
CA PHE A 150 3.11 -13.12 4.40
C PHE A 150 3.38 -11.74 5.01
N ASN A 151 2.38 -11.17 5.69
CA ASN A 151 2.52 -9.89 6.36
C ASN A 151 3.59 -9.96 7.48
N PRO A 152 4.71 -9.22 7.39
CA PRO A 152 5.81 -9.34 8.35
C PRO A 152 5.43 -9.02 9.79
N LYS A 153 4.59 -7.99 9.97
CA LYS A 153 4.16 -7.54 11.29
C LYS A 153 3.30 -8.60 11.97
N SER A 154 2.33 -9.17 11.26
CA SER A 154 1.45 -10.20 11.80
C SER A 154 2.20 -11.47 12.15
N VAL A 155 3.06 -11.97 11.25
CA VAL A 155 3.92 -13.15 11.50
C VAL A 155 4.82 -12.92 12.71
N ASN A 156 5.56 -11.81 12.74
CA ASN A 156 6.47 -11.49 13.84
C ASN A 156 5.71 -11.38 15.18
N THR A 157 4.56 -10.70 15.17
CA THR A 157 3.73 -10.55 16.38
C THR A 157 3.19 -11.89 16.86
N ALA A 158 2.76 -12.77 15.95
CA ALA A 158 2.29 -14.11 16.29
C ALA A 158 3.40 -14.95 16.92
N ILE A 159 4.61 -14.90 16.36
CA ILE A 159 5.79 -15.59 16.85
C ILE A 159 6.17 -15.12 18.26
N ILE A 160 6.22 -13.80 18.49
CA ILE A 160 6.52 -13.20 19.80
C ILE A 160 5.47 -13.59 20.84
N LYS A 161 4.19 -13.52 20.48
CA LYS A 161 3.06 -13.77 21.40
C LYS A 161 2.66 -15.25 21.48
N LYS A 162 3.27 -16.13 20.69
CA LYS A 162 2.95 -17.56 20.57
C LYS A 162 1.46 -17.82 20.32
N LYS A 163 0.84 -16.99 19.49
CA LYS A 163 -0.60 -17.08 19.24
C LYS A 163 -0.97 -16.50 17.90
N CYS A 164 -1.71 -17.27 17.10
CA CYS A 164 -2.34 -16.77 15.88
C CYS A 164 -3.70 -16.13 16.20
N LYS A 165 -3.85 -14.88 15.79
CA LYS A 165 -5.09 -14.07 15.86
C LYS A 165 -4.93 -12.81 14.99
N SER A 166 -5.99 -12.01 14.86
CA SER A 166 -5.88 -10.69 14.23
C SER A 166 -4.92 -9.79 15.01
N TYR A 167 -3.86 -9.37 14.32
CA TYR A 167 -2.84 -8.37 14.62
C TYR A 167 -2.87 -7.19 13.64
N TRP A 168 -3.71 -7.29 12.60
CA TRP A 168 -4.09 -6.15 11.78
C TRP A 168 -4.54 -4.99 12.68
N VAL A 169 -3.81 -3.88 12.60
CA VAL A 169 -4.20 -2.67 13.31
C VAL A 169 -5.10 -1.91 12.36
N ASN A 170 -6.30 -1.56 12.81
CA ASN A 170 -7.23 -0.76 12.03
C ASN A 170 -6.58 0.61 11.72
N THR A 171 -5.93 0.72 10.57
CA THR A 171 -5.27 1.94 10.10
C THR A 171 -6.28 2.83 9.37
N GLY A 172 -6.03 4.14 9.31
CA GLY A 172 -6.93 5.09 8.64
C GLY A 172 -7.37 4.70 7.22
N GLY A 173 -6.55 3.96 6.46
CA GLY A 173 -6.92 3.47 5.13
C GLY A 173 -8.10 2.49 5.10
N MET A 174 -8.34 1.73 6.20
CA MET A 174 -9.53 0.89 6.29
C MET A 174 -10.77 1.76 6.43
N ASN A 175 -10.75 2.80 7.27
CA ASN A 175 -11.89 3.71 7.41
C ASN A 175 -12.27 4.36 6.07
N GLU A 176 -11.29 4.81 5.29
CA GLU A 176 -11.51 5.37 3.94
C GLU A 176 -12.20 4.36 3.01
N ILE A 177 -11.78 3.10 3.04
CA ILE A 177 -12.44 2.04 2.28
C ILE A 177 -13.84 1.74 2.78
N LEU A 178 -14.05 1.76 4.10
CA LEU A 178 -15.37 1.54 4.69
C LEU A 178 -16.36 2.63 4.28
N GLU A 179 -15.92 3.87 4.11
CA GLU A 179 -16.75 4.95 3.56
C GLU A 179 -17.22 4.62 2.13
N TYR A 180 -16.35 4.08 1.27
CA TYR A 180 -16.75 3.64 -0.08
C TYR A 180 -17.73 2.47 -0.04
N LEU A 181 -17.48 1.49 0.84
CA LEU A 181 -18.37 0.36 1.02
C LEU A 181 -19.72 0.76 1.61
N GLU A 182 -19.81 1.84 2.39
CA GLU A 182 -21.05 2.35 2.98
C GLU A 182 -21.95 3.00 1.92
N ILE A 183 -21.36 3.82 1.04
CA ILE A 183 -22.09 4.48 -0.05
C ILE A 183 -22.47 3.47 -1.15
N ASP A 184 -21.57 2.51 -1.42
CA ASP A 184 -21.69 1.41 -2.39
C ASP A 184 -22.32 1.81 -3.74
N PRO A 185 -21.83 2.86 -4.43
CA PRO A 185 -22.43 3.32 -5.69
C PRO A 185 -22.26 2.32 -6.84
N THR A 186 -21.36 1.34 -6.68
CA THR A 186 -20.87 0.43 -7.72
C THR A 186 -21.13 -1.04 -7.43
N ASN A 187 -21.91 -1.36 -6.39
CA ASN A 187 -22.18 -2.73 -5.90
C ASN A 187 -20.91 -3.54 -5.54
N VAL A 188 -19.84 -2.85 -5.12
CA VAL A 188 -18.60 -3.49 -4.61
C VAL A 188 -18.91 -4.33 -3.37
N ARG A 189 -19.93 -3.97 -2.60
CA ARG A 189 -20.28 -4.68 -1.36
C ARG A 189 -20.68 -6.14 -1.60
N ASP A 190 -21.45 -6.44 -2.65
CA ASP A 190 -21.86 -7.81 -2.95
C ASP A 190 -20.65 -8.70 -3.27
N ASP A 191 -19.67 -8.14 -3.97
CA ASP A 191 -18.41 -8.81 -4.26
C ASP A 191 -17.56 -9.01 -3.01
N MET A 192 -17.55 -8.05 -2.08
CA MET A 192 -16.94 -8.24 -0.76
C MET A 192 -17.61 -9.38 0.01
N ILE A 193 -18.94 -9.51 -0.03
CA ILE A 193 -19.67 -10.63 0.60
C ILE A 193 -19.22 -11.96 0.00
N ARG A 194 -19.10 -12.03 -1.33
CA ARG A 194 -18.62 -13.21 -2.05
C ARG A 194 -17.20 -13.59 -1.62
N MET A 195 -16.26 -12.64 -1.65
CA MET A 195 -14.87 -12.89 -1.22
C MET A 195 -14.73 -13.24 0.26
N ILE A 196 -15.59 -12.75 1.14
CA ILE A 196 -15.61 -13.16 2.55
C ILE A 196 -16.01 -14.64 2.69
N ASN A 197 -16.78 -15.17 1.75
CA ASN A 197 -17.14 -16.60 1.68
C ASN A 197 -16.15 -17.42 0.85
N ASP A 198 -14.89 -16.97 0.75
CA ASP A 198 -13.80 -17.67 0.06
C ASP A 198 -13.98 -17.79 -1.46
N GLU A 199 -14.84 -16.96 -2.08
CA GLU A 199 -14.96 -16.88 -3.53
C GLU A 199 -13.87 -15.96 -4.12
N GLU A 200 -13.15 -16.42 -5.13
CA GLU A 200 -12.27 -15.57 -5.96
C GLU A 200 -13.07 -14.96 -7.11
N LEU A 201 -12.82 -13.69 -7.43
CA LEU A 201 -13.56 -12.97 -8.46
C LEU A 201 -12.71 -12.76 -9.70
N ASP A 202 -13.20 -13.19 -10.86
CA ASP A 202 -12.60 -12.85 -12.15
C ASP A 202 -12.75 -11.36 -12.45
N ILE A 203 -11.63 -10.67 -12.62
CA ILE A 203 -11.58 -9.27 -13.04
C ILE A 203 -10.62 -9.11 -14.23
N LEU A 204 -11.06 -8.30 -15.20
CA LEU A 204 -10.38 -8.21 -16.50
C LEU A 204 -9.09 -7.38 -16.43
N ILE A 205 -9.11 -6.25 -15.71
CA ILE A 205 -7.99 -5.31 -15.62
C ILE A 205 -8.00 -4.63 -14.25
N VAL A 206 -6.83 -4.57 -13.61
CA VAL A 206 -6.56 -3.70 -12.47
C VAL A 206 -5.44 -2.75 -12.88
N GLU A 207 -5.72 -1.45 -12.91
CA GLU A 207 -4.67 -0.43 -12.97
C GLU A 207 -4.32 -0.01 -11.54
N GLU A 208 -3.04 0.14 -11.18
CA GLU A 208 -2.68 0.54 -9.81
C GLU A 208 -3.27 1.90 -9.40
N PHE A 209 -3.66 2.03 -8.12
CA PHE A 209 -4.11 3.30 -7.55
C PHE A 209 -2.90 4.16 -7.14
N ARG A 210 -2.80 5.36 -7.70
CA ARG A 210 -1.58 6.20 -7.73
C ARG A 210 -1.71 7.48 -6.92
N ALA A 211 -0.59 7.99 -6.44
CA ALA A 211 -0.49 9.22 -5.66
C ALA A 211 -1.08 10.42 -6.41
N GLY A 212 -2.03 11.14 -5.78
CA GLY A 212 -2.69 12.30 -6.40
C GLY A 212 -3.73 11.93 -7.46
N GLN A 213 -4.16 10.66 -7.53
CA GLN A 213 -5.48 10.36 -8.06
C GLN A 213 -6.56 10.88 -7.12
N GLY A 214 -7.72 11.22 -7.70
CA GLY A 214 -8.88 11.60 -6.90
C GLY A 214 -9.48 10.40 -6.19
N VAL A 215 -10.59 10.66 -5.49
CA VAL A 215 -11.41 9.60 -4.90
C VAL A 215 -11.83 8.59 -5.98
N PRO A 216 -11.62 7.27 -5.77
CA PRO A 216 -12.13 6.22 -6.65
C PRO A 216 -13.64 6.37 -6.91
N THR A 217 -14.05 6.27 -8.17
CA THR A 217 -15.46 6.43 -8.58
C THR A 217 -16.02 5.21 -9.27
N THR A 218 -15.15 4.37 -9.84
CA THR A 218 -15.52 3.12 -10.50
C THR A 218 -15.21 1.91 -9.61
N LYS A 219 -15.80 0.77 -9.95
CA LYS A 219 -15.59 -0.49 -9.25
C LYS A 219 -14.13 -0.94 -9.31
N GLU A 220 -13.54 -0.82 -10.50
CA GLU A 220 -12.16 -1.15 -10.80
C GLU A 220 -11.20 -0.24 -10.01
N GLU A 221 -11.43 1.08 -9.99
CA GLU A 221 -10.62 2.01 -9.18
C GLU A 221 -10.69 1.70 -7.67
N ILE A 222 -11.84 1.26 -7.18
CA ILE A 222 -12.00 0.85 -5.77
C ILE A 222 -11.19 -0.43 -5.50
N TYR A 223 -11.23 -1.42 -6.40
CA TYR A 223 -10.41 -2.62 -6.28
C TYR A 223 -8.92 -2.31 -6.31
N SER A 224 -8.50 -1.47 -7.26
CA SER A 224 -7.14 -0.97 -7.34
C SER A 224 -6.67 -0.33 -6.04
N ALA A 225 -7.49 0.56 -5.46
CA ALA A 225 -7.17 1.18 -4.18
C ALA A 225 -7.05 0.14 -3.05
N MET A 226 -7.99 -0.82 -2.99
CA MET A 226 -7.95 -1.89 -1.98
C MET A 226 -6.73 -2.82 -2.14
N ILE A 227 -6.29 -3.10 -3.36
CA ILE A 227 -5.09 -3.91 -3.61
C ILE A 227 -3.83 -3.13 -3.23
N THR A 228 -3.68 -1.89 -3.71
CA THR A 228 -2.52 -1.03 -3.41
C THR A 228 -2.37 -0.79 -1.91
N LEU A 229 -3.48 -0.60 -1.19
CA LEU A 229 -3.46 -0.44 0.27
C LEU A 229 -3.33 -1.76 1.04
N GLY A 230 -3.27 -2.90 0.35
CA GLY A 230 -3.02 -4.22 0.91
C GLY A 230 -4.24 -4.90 1.56
N PHE A 231 -5.46 -4.48 1.23
CA PHE A 231 -6.70 -5.10 1.74
C PHE A 231 -7.19 -6.27 0.88
N LEU A 232 -6.90 -6.24 -0.42
CA LEU A 232 -7.17 -7.32 -1.36
C LEU A 232 -5.86 -7.81 -1.98
N THR A 233 -5.89 -9.01 -2.55
CA THR A 233 -4.81 -9.54 -3.40
C THR A 233 -5.36 -9.80 -4.79
N TYR A 234 -4.50 -9.66 -5.80
CA TYR A 234 -4.80 -9.92 -7.18
C TYR A 234 -3.68 -10.74 -7.80
N SER A 235 -4.02 -11.79 -8.54
CA SER A 235 -3.06 -12.62 -9.28
C SER A 235 -3.80 -13.37 -10.38
N ASP A 236 -3.23 -13.39 -11.59
CA ASP A 236 -3.78 -14.12 -12.76
C ASP A 236 -5.27 -13.82 -13.06
N GLY A 237 -5.70 -12.57 -12.94
CA GLY A 237 -7.10 -12.18 -13.19
C GLY A 237 -8.04 -12.43 -12.02
N LEU A 238 -7.56 -12.98 -10.90
CA LEU A 238 -8.39 -13.33 -9.75
C LEU A 238 -8.17 -12.38 -8.59
N LEU A 239 -9.26 -11.80 -8.09
CA LEU A 239 -9.31 -10.94 -6.92
C LEU A 239 -9.83 -11.71 -5.71
N SER A 240 -9.18 -11.55 -4.56
CA SER A 240 -9.64 -12.15 -3.31
C SER A 240 -9.19 -11.39 -2.07
N ILE A 241 -9.80 -11.72 -0.92
CA ILE A 241 -9.29 -11.29 0.38
C ILE A 241 -8.11 -12.19 0.75
N PRO A 242 -6.90 -11.64 0.98
CA PRO A 242 -5.68 -12.41 1.05
C PRO A 242 -5.72 -13.45 2.16
N ASN A 243 -6.15 -13.06 3.37
CA ASN A 243 -6.00 -13.88 4.55
C ASN A 243 -7.16 -13.74 5.53
N LYS A 244 -7.15 -14.60 6.54
CA LYS A 244 -8.19 -14.63 7.58
C LYS A 244 -8.25 -13.34 8.40
N GLU A 245 -7.13 -12.64 8.63
CA GLU A 245 -7.16 -11.39 9.39
C GLU A 245 -8.05 -10.36 8.69
N LEU A 246 -7.76 -10.09 7.41
CA LEU A 246 -8.49 -9.10 6.64
C LEU A 246 -9.96 -9.50 6.44
N ARG A 247 -10.23 -10.80 6.27
CA ARG A 247 -11.60 -11.31 6.24
C ARG A 247 -12.36 -11.01 7.52
N GLN A 248 -11.73 -11.17 8.68
CA GLN A 248 -12.35 -10.83 9.96
C GLN A 248 -12.60 -9.33 10.09
N GLU A 249 -11.71 -8.48 9.61
CA GLU A 249 -11.92 -7.03 9.64
C GLU A 249 -13.06 -6.60 8.71
N PHE A 250 -13.14 -7.13 7.49
CA PHE A 250 -14.28 -6.86 6.62
C PHE A 250 -15.60 -7.42 7.17
N GLU A 251 -15.59 -8.63 7.76
CA GLU A 251 -16.76 -9.20 8.43
C GLU A 251 -17.26 -8.31 9.58
N LYS A 252 -16.35 -7.69 10.34
CA LYS A 252 -16.73 -6.77 11.42
C LYS A 252 -17.32 -5.50 10.85
N ALA A 253 -16.67 -4.93 9.84
CA ALA A 253 -17.10 -3.69 9.22
C ALA A 253 -18.50 -3.81 8.61
N LEU A 254 -18.77 -4.87 7.85
CA LEU A 254 -20.06 -5.09 7.19
C LEU A 254 -21.21 -5.45 8.16
N LYS A 255 -20.89 -5.80 9.42
CA LYS A 255 -21.86 -6.01 10.51
C LYS A 255 -22.19 -4.73 11.27
N ASP A 256 -21.44 -3.64 11.07
CA ASP A 256 -21.72 -2.39 11.76
C ASP A 256 -23.06 -1.79 11.30
N LYS A 257 -23.74 -1.08 12.21
CA LYS A 257 -25.13 -0.64 12.05
C LYS A 257 -25.35 0.28 10.84
N CYS A 258 -24.30 0.93 10.34
CA CYS A 258 -24.34 1.75 9.12
C CYS A 258 -24.71 0.93 7.87
N PHE A 259 -24.51 -0.40 7.89
CA PHE A 259 -24.71 -1.28 6.72
C PHE A 259 -26.09 -1.95 6.64
N GLY A 260 -27.00 -1.66 7.58
CA GLY A 260 -28.45 -1.93 7.52
C GLY A 260 -28.89 -3.26 6.89
N LYS A 261 -29.24 -3.24 5.59
CA LYS A 261 -29.72 -4.40 4.81
C LYS A 261 -28.68 -5.52 4.62
N THR A 262 -27.39 -5.17 4.63
CA THR A 262 -26.29 -6.11 4.32
C THR A 262 -26.06 -7.11 5.45
N ALA A 263 -26.29 -6.70 6.70
CA ALA A 263 -26.14 -7.57 7.87
C ALA A 263 -27.10 -8.78 7.84
N GLU A 264 -28.30 -8.63 7.26
CA GLU A 264 -29.26 -9.73 7.09
C GLU A 264 -28.84 -10.71 5.97
N ILE A 265 -28.31 -10.21 4.86
CA ILE A 265 -27.79 -11.02 3.75
C ILE A 265 -26.57 -11.82 4.23
N PHE A 266 -25.66 -11.17 4.96
CA PHE A 266 -24.48 -11.81 5.57
C PHE A 266 -24.86 -12.96 6.49
N LYS A 267 -25.87 -12.74 7.33
CA LYS A 267 -26.37 -13.76 8.25
C LYS A 267 -26.95 -14.95 7.49
N THR A 268 -27.68 -14.69 6.41
CA THR A 268 -28.33 -15.73 5.59
C THR A 268 -27.30 -16.54 4.79
N SER A 269 -26.31 -15.88 4.19
CA SER A 269 -25.20 -16.53 3.45
C SER A 269 -24.39 -17.47 4.35
N LYS A 270 -24.03 -17.03 5.57
CA LYS A 270 -23.28 -17.85 6.54
C LYS A 270 -24.08 -19.05 7.04
N ILE A 271 -25.41 -18.92 7.15
CA ILE A 271 -26.31 -20.03 7.48
C ILE A 271 -26.36 -21.05 6.35
N MET A 272 -26.48 -20.60 5.09
CA MET A 272 -26.47 -21.51 3.93
C MET A 272 -25.14 -22.24 3.78
N LEU A 273 -24.01 -21.55 3.90
CA LEU A 273 -22.69 -22.18 3.78
C LEU A 273 -22.49 -23.28 4.84
N ASN A 274 -22.82 -22.98 6.10
CA ASN A 274 -22.76 -23.97 7.18
C ASN A 274 -23.71 -25.15 6.91
N ALA A 275 -24.92 -24.89 6.41
CA ALA A 275 -25.87 -25.95 6.09
C ALA A 275 -25.33 -26.90 5.00
N THR A 276 -24.56 -26.41 4.03
CA THR A 276 -23.95 -27.25 2.98
C THR A 276 -22.81 -28.13 3.54
N TYR A 277 -22.01 -27.63 4.49
CA TYR A 277 -20.93 -28.39 5.13
C TYR A 277 -21.42 -29.52 6.07
N PHE A 278 -22.67 -29.49 6.52
CA PHE A 278 -23.26 -30.56 7.35
C PHE A 278 -24.07 -31.60 6.55
N VAL A 279 -24.14 -31.47 5.22
CA VAL A 279 -24.91 -32.36 4.33
C VAL A 279 -23.99 -33.19 3.40
N SER A 280 -22.67 -32.99 3.47
CA SER A 280 -21.64 -33.81 2.80
C SER A 280 -20.89 -34.69 3.78
#